data_AF-A0A2A4K824-F1
#
_entry.id   AF-A0A2A4K824-F1
#
_cell.length_a   1.000
_cell.length_b   1.000
_cell.length_c   1.000
_cell.angle_alpha   90.00
_cell.angle_beta   90.00
_cell.angle_gamma   90.00
#
_symmetry.space_group_name_H-M   'P 1'
#
loop_
_entity.id
_entity.type
_entity.pdbx_description
1 polymer ?
#
loop_
_entity_poly.entity_id
_entity_poly.type
_entity_poly.pdbx_seq_one_letter_code
_entity_poly.pdbx_strand_id
1 'polypeptide(L)'
;MVSRVLPESQAHNMAHHTLLRVAANPRNDLKQESSHAVIERLELSQWVEYTNDADWDTRFIWERVSTLTGTSQVTFEWKVPESAILASYRIVYRGASRGLLGNISPFQGVSNAFQVIG
;
A
#
# COMPACT_ATOMS: atom_id res chain seq x y z
N MET A 1 -23.03 3.03 6.71
CA MET A 1 -23.68 4.34 6.82
C MET A 1 -22.61 5.33 7.28
N VAL A 2 -22.38 6.38 6.46
CA VAL A 2 -21.46 7.54 6.61
C VAL A 2 -19.96 7.25 6.74
N SER A 3 -19.23 7.21 5.61
CA SER A 3 -17.78 7.43 5.61
C SER A 3 -17.52 8.94 5.61
N ARG A 4 -16.94 9.46 6.69
CA ARG A 4 -16.36 10.80 6.70
C ARG A 4 -15.08 10.76 5.87
N VAL A 5 -15.15 11.24 4.64
CA VAL A 5 -13.96 11.64 3.86
C VAL A 5 -13.43 12.90 4.53
N LEU A 6 -12.17 12.90 4.96
CA LEU A 6 -11.56 14.11 5.49
C LEU A 6 -11.39 15.13 4.35
N PRO A 7 -11.78 16.40 4.53
CA PRO A 7 -11.68 17.40 3.49
C PRO A 7 -10.21 17.74 3.18
N GLU A 8 -9.95 17.90 1.88
CA GLU A 8 -8.65 18.08 1.22
C GLU A 8 -7.84 19.30 1.71
N SER A 9 -8.47 20.23 2.43
CA SER A 9 -7.87 21.51 2.86
C SER A 9 -7.01 21.47 4.13
N GLN A 10 -6.80 20.29 4.73
CA GLN A 10 -5.94 20.12 5.92
C GLN A 10 -4.57 19.49 5.59
N ALA A 11 -4.26 19.25 4.30
CA ALA A 11 -3.04 18.59 3.83
C ALA A 11 -1.87 19.55 3.50
N HIS A 12 -1.88 20.77 4.02
CA HIS A 12 -0.74 21.67 3.91
C HIS A 12 0.24 21.35 5.04
N ASN A 13 1.33 20.67 4.68
CA ASN A 13 2.48 20.26 5.48
C ASN A 13 2.30 18.91 6.22
N MET A 14 3.05 17.91 5.72
CA MET A 14 3.34 16.57 6.27
C MET A 14 2.56 15.38 5.69
N ALA A 15 3.28 14.58 4.89
CA ALA A 15 3.05 13.19 4.51
C ALA A 15 1.76 12.84 3.73
N HIS A 16 1.93 12.28 2.53
CA HIS A 16 0.84 11.65 1.79
C HIS A 16 0.61 10.21 2.30
N HIS A 17 -0.42 10.01 3.12
CA HIS A 17 -0.81 8.67 3.56
C HIS A 17 -1.73 8.05 2.51
N THR A 18 -1.35 6.91 1.94
CA THR A 18 -2.24 6.16 1.05
C THR A 18 -2.78 4.92 1.77
N LEU A 19 -4.05 4.59 1.56
CA LEU A 19 -4.76 3.52 2.27
C LEU A 19 -5.30 2.48 1.29
N LEU A 20 -5.09 1.18 1.56
CA LEU A 20 -5.71 0.07 0.83
C LEU A 20 -6.76 -0.65 1.72
N ARG A 21 -8.00 -0.77 1.25
CA ARG A 21 -9.13 -1.16 2.12
C ARG A 21 -9.50 -2.64 2.14
N VAL A 22 -8.81 -3.53 1.41
CA VAL A 22 -9.00 -4.98 1.52
C VAL A 22 -7.66 -5.67 1.39
N ALA A 23 -7.31 -6.48 2.39
CA ALA A 23 -6.06 -7.22 2.40
C ALA A 23 -6.24 -8.61 3.00
N ALA A 24 -5.43 -9.56 2.52
CA ALA A 24 -5.26 -10.85 3.17
C ALA A 24 -4.29 -10.77 4.35
N ASN A 25 -4.36 -11.75 5.24
CA ASN A 25 -3.46 -11.88 6.39
C ASN A 25 -2.01 -12.12 5.91
N PRO A 26 -1.02 -11.27 6.29
CA PRO A 26 0.37 -11.38 5.87
C PRO A 26 0.99 -12.73 6.23
N ARG A 27 0.50 -13.41 7.27
CA ARG A 27 0.95 -14.75 7.66
C ARG A 27 0.67 -15.84 6.62
N ASN A 28 -0.10 -15.55 5.58
CA ASN A 28 -0.32 -16.49 4.49
C ASN A 28 0.91 -16.63 3.57
N ASP A 29 1.75 -15.59 3.50
CA ASP A 29 3.00 -15.57 2.73
C ASP A 29 3.89 -14.50 3.36
N LEU A 30 4.98 -14.92 4.01
CA LEU A 30 5.86 -14.03 4.77
C LEU A 30 6.68 -13.07 3.90
N LYS A 31 6.68 -13.24 2.57
CA LYS A 31 7.47 -12.42 1.64
C LYS A 31 8.95 -12.33 1.99
N GLN A 32 9.56 -13.45 2.41
CA GLN A 32 11.00 -13.47 2.69
C GLN A 32 11.80 -13.09 1.43
N GLU A 33 12.78 -12.19 1.57
CA GLU A 33 13.54 -11.58 0.46
C GLU A 33 12.66 -10.84 -0.57
N SER A 34 11.47 -10.38 -0.17
CA SER A 34 10.52 -9.65 -0.99
C SER A 34 9.75 -8.64 -0.15
N SER A 35 8.69 -8.04 -0.72
CA SER A 35 7.88 -7.01 -0.07
C SER A 35 6.39 -7.24 -0.28
N HIS A 36 5.61 -6.98 0.76
CA HIS A 36 4.16 -6.93 0.72
C HIS A 36 3.65 -5.69 0.01
N ALA A 37 4.35 -4.56 0.12
CA ALA A 37 3.95 -3.33 -0.55
C ALA A 37 5.15 -2.53 -1.04
N VAL A 38 5.00 -1.93 -2.21
CA VAL A 38 6.01 -1.07 -2.81
C VAL A 38 5.39 0.18 -3.42
N ILE A 39 6.17 1.25 -3.47
CA ILE A 39 5.93 2.40 -4.33
C ILE A 39 6.69 2.18 -5.63
N GLU A 40 5.99 2.27 -6.75
CA GLU A 40 6.62 2.32 -8.06
C GLU A 40 6.56 3.74 -8.63
N ARG A 41 7.63 4.15 -9.31
CA ARG A 41 7.75 5.40 -10.06
C ARG A 41 7.70 5.11 -11.56
N LEU A 42 7.03 5.97 -12.32
CA LEU A 42 7.00 5.88 -13.77
C LEU A 42 8.27 6.51 -14.37
N GLU A 43 9.08 5.71 -15.04
CA GLU A 43 10.32 6.09 -15.72
C GLU A 43 10.32 5.56 -17.15
N LEU A 44 10.51 6.42 -18.15
CA LEU A 44 10.56 6.02 -19.57
C LEU A 44 9.41 5.08 -19.98
N SER A 45 8.19 5.38 -19.52
CA SER A 45 6.97 4.57 -19.74
C SER A 45 6.95 3.20 -19.06
N GLN A 46 7.85 2.94 -18.11
CA GLN A 46 7.90 1.72 -17.31
C GLN A 46 7.75 2.05 -15.82
N TRP A 47 7.08 1.17 -15.08
CA TRP A 47 6.98 1.29 -13.62
C TRP A 47 8.17 0.59 -12.98
N VAL A 48 8.92 1.33 -12.18
CA VAL A 48 10.15 0.87 -11.51
C VAL A 48 9.95 1.01 -10.00
N GLU A 49 10.36 0.00 -9.23
CA GLU A 49 10.31 0.06 -7.76
C GLU A 49 11.18 1.22 -7.25
N TYR A 50 10.57 2.12 -6.49
CA TYR A 50 11.22 3.30 -5.91
C TYR A 50 11.54 3.11 -4.42
N THR A 51 10.60 2.54 -3.66
CA THR A 51 10.76 2.21 -2.24
C THR A 51 9.80 1.08 -1.84
N ASN A 52 10.09 0.36 -0.77
CA ASN A 52 9.30 -0.76 -0.29
C ASN A 52 9.08 -0.75 1.23
N ASP A 53 8.40 -1.77 1.73
CA ASP A 53 8.04 -1.94 3.15
C ASP A 53 9.19 -2.22 4.12
N ALA A 54 10.43 -2.30 3.64
CA ALA A 54 11.64 -2.34 4.45
C ALA A 54 12.30 -0.96 4.63
N ASP A 55 11.88 0.06 3.87
CA ASP A 55 12.47 1.39 3.90
C ASP A 55 11.95 2.27 5.04
N TRP A 56 12.80 3.16 5.56
CA TRP A 56 12.50 4.05 6.69
C TRP A 56 11.31 4.99 6.48
N ASP A 57 11.06 5.35 5.23
CA ASP A 57 10.02 6.28 4.84
C ASP A 57 8.67 5.58 4.60
N THR A 58 8.59 4.26 4.76
CA THR A 58 7.34 3.53 4.57
C THR A 58 6.85 2.87 5.85
N ARG A 59 5.54 2.60 5.92
CA ARG A 59 4.96 1.76 6.97
C ARG A 59 3.91 0.85 6.40
N PHE A 60 4.07 -0.45 6.62
CA PHE A 60 3.08 -1.46 6.32
C PHE A 60 2.32 -1.85 7.61
N ILE A 61 1.03 -1.57 7.63
CA ILE A 61 0.18 -1.82 8.80
C ILE A 61 -0.96 -2.74 8.37
N TRP A 62 -0.99 -3.95 8.92
CA TRP A 62 -2.11 -4.86 8.74
C TRP A 62 -3.02 -4.82 9.96
N GLU A 63 -4.33 -4.73 9.73
CA GLU A 63 -5.32 -4.74 10.79
C GLU A 63 -6.45 -5.73 10.48
N ARG A 64 -6.81 -6.53 11.48
CA ARG A 64 -8.04 -7.34 11.44
C ARG A 64 -9.23 -6.44 11.76
N VAL A 65 -10.12 -6.26 10.79
CA VAL A 65 -11.30 -5.41 10.94
C VAL A 65 -12.52 -6.18 11.46
N SER A 66 -12.60 -7.47 11.16
CA SER A 66 -13.62 -8.33 11.74
C SER A 66 -13.09 -9.74 11.90
N THR A 67 -13.13 -10.23 13.14
CA THR A 67 -12.78 -11.62 13.45
C THR A 67 -13.87 -12.57 12.95
N LEU A 68 -15.15 -12.18 13.05
CA LEU A 68 -16.28 -13.03 12.68
C LEU A 68 -16.34 -13.30 11.16
N THR A 69 -16.08 -12.28 10.33
CA THR A 69 -16.11 -12.40 8.87
C THR A 69 -14.71 -12.62 8.27
N GLY A 70 -13.68 -12.69 9.11
CA GLY A 70 -12.30 -12.86 8.66
C GLY A 70 -11.75 -11.72 7.80
N THR A 71 -12.37 -10.54 7.81
CA THR A 71 -11.95 -9.41 6.98
C THR A 71 -10.81 -8.62 7.62
N SER A 72 -9.90 -8.15 6.79
CA SER A 72 -8.75 -7.35 7.20
C SER A 72 -8.41 -6.26 6.17
N GLN A 73 -7.63 -5.28 6.62
CA GLN A 73 -7.19 -4.12 5.85
C GLN A 73 -5.67 -3.97 5.93
N VAL A 74 -5.10 -3.28 4.94
CA VAL A 74 -3.68 -2.88 4.93
C VAL A 74 -3.57 -1.39 4.68
N THR A 75 -2.95 -0.69 5.60
CA THR A 75 -2.51 0.68 5.35
C THR A 75 -1.05 0.64 4.94
N PHE A 76 -0.72 1.23 3.80
CA PHE A 76 0.66 1.41 3.37
C PHE A 76 0.99 2.89 3.30
N GLU A 77 1.65 3.39 4.32
CA GLU A 77 2.05 4.79 4.43
C GLU A 77 3.38 5.00 3.71
N TRP A 78 3.50 6.11 3.00
CA TRP A 78 4.76 6.56 2.41
C TRP A 78 4.98 8.03 2.75
N LYS A 79 6.02 8.30 3.53
CA LYS A 79 6.54 9.63 3.77
C LYS A 79 7.42 10.01 2.57
N VAL A 80 6.88 10.85 1.69
CA VAL A 80 7.62 11.30 0.51
C VAL A 80 8.91 12.03 0.95
N PRO A 81 10.10 11.60 0.51
CA PRO A 81 11.36 12.26 0.84
C PRO A 81 11.50 13.56 0.03
N GLU A 82 12.24 14.54 0.56
CA GLU A 82 12.52 15.82 -0.14
C GLU A 82 13.25 15.61 -1.48
N SER A 83 13.97 14.50 -1.63
CA SER A 83 14.64 14.10 -2.87
C SER A 83 13.71 13.49 -3.93
N ALA A 84 12.42 13.31 -3.63
CA ALA A 84 11.46 12.78 -4.60
C ALA A 84 11.30 13.77 -5.76
N ILE A 85 11.40 13.25 -6.98
CA ILE A 85 11.23 14.05 -8.19
C ILE A 85 9.75 14.14 -8.58
N LEU A 86 9.39 15.18 -9.35
CA LEU A 86 8.09 15.30 -9.98
C LEU A 86 7.91 14.17 -11.03
N ALA A 87 7.17 13.13 -10.65
CA ALA A 87 6.84 11.99 -11.49
C ALA A 87 5.49 11.40 -11.06
N SER A 88 4.97 10.47 -11.86
CA SER A 88 3.84 9.64 -11.46
C SER A 88 4.32 8.48 -10.59
N TYR A 89 3.67 8.28 -9.46
CA TYR A 89 3.91 7.19 -8.54
C TYR A 89 2.63 6.33 -8.41
N ARG A 90 2.78 5.08 -8.00
CA ARG A 90 1.66 4.22 -7.63
C ARG A 90 2.08 3.25 -6.54
N ILE A 91 1.09 2.67 -5.88
CA ILE A 91 1.31 1.64 -4.86
C ILE A 91 0.97 0.29 -5.45
N VAL A 92 1.84 -0.68 -5.21
CA VAL A 92 1.61 -2.08 -5.52
C VAL A 92 1.58 -2.86 -4.22
N TYR A 93 0.44 -3.47 -3.91
CA TYR A 93 0.26 -4.40 -2.80
C TYR A 93 0.26 -5.84 -3.31
N ARG A 94 1.07 -6.70 -2.70
CA ARG A 94 1.28 -8.10 -3.04
C ARG A 94 0.84 -8.95 -1.84
N GLY A 95 -0.34 -9.55 -1.94
CA GLY A 95 -0.94 -10.37 -0.90
C GLY A 95 -1.07 -11.84 -1.28
N ALA A 96 -1.39 -12.68 -0.29
CA ALA A 96 -1.73 -14.08 -0.52
C ALA A 96 -3.00 -14.41 0.27
N SER A 97 -4.09 -14.75 -0.44
CA SER A 97 -5.34 -15.15 0.18
C SER A 97 -5.29 -16.65 0.53
N ARG A 98 -5.99 -17.03 1.60
CA ARG A 98 -6.14 -18.43 2.01
C ARG A 98 -7.59 -18.85 1.80
N GLY A 99 -7.82 -19.83 0.94
CA GLY A 99 -9.13 -20.42 0.73
C GLY A 99 -9.57 -21.31 1.90
N LEU A 100 -10.84 -21.69 1.91
CA LEU A 100 -11.45 -22.53 2.96
C LEU A 100 -10.74 -23.88 3.15
N LEU A 101 -10.22 -24.45 2.05
CA LEU A 101 -9.48 -25.72 2.05
C LEU A 101 -7.97 -25.54 2.31
N GLY A 102 -7.53 -24.34 2.69
CA GLY A 102 -6.13 -24.06 3.03
C GLY A 102 -5.23 -23.65 1.87
N ASN A 103 -5.72 -23.72 0.62
CA ASN A 103 -4.99 -23.28 -0.58
C ASN A 103 -4.59 -21.80 -0.47
N ILE A 104 -3.35 -21.49 -0.84
CA ILE A 104 -2.81 -20.14 -0.86
C ILE A 104 -2.76 -19.62 -2.29
N SER A 105 -3.39 -18.48 -2.54
CA SER A 105 -3.44 -17.85 -3.86
C SER A 105 -2.85 -16.43 -3.80
N PRO A 106 -1.74 -16.15 -4.52
CA PRO A 106 -1.19 -14.80 -4.58
C PRO A 106 -2.11 -13.88 -5.37
N PHE A 107 -2.11 -12.60 -5.01
CA PHE A 107 -2.78 -11.55 -5.77
C PHE A 107 -2.00 -10.24 -5.68
N GLN A 108 -2.27 -9.36 -6.64
CA GLN A 108 -1.72 -8.01 -6.66
C GLN A 108 -2.84 -6.98 -6.76
N GLY A 109 -2.79 -5.97 -5.90
CA GLY A 109 -3.58 -4.75 -6.02
C GLY A 109 -2.67 -3.60 -6.45
N VAL A 110 -3.13 -2.76 -7.38
CA VAL A 110 -2.41 -1.57 -7.83
C VAL A 110 -3.30 -0.36 -7.64
N SER A 111 -2.78 0.70 -7.01
CA SER A 111 -3.52 1.96 -6.87
C SER A 111 -3.66 2.68 -8.21
N ASN A 112 -4.54 3.68 -8.26
CA ASN A 112 -4.42 4.72 -9.28
C ASN A 112 -3.04 5.40 -9.17
N ALA A 113 -2.51 5.87 -10.29
CA ALA A 113 -1.32 6.70 -10.29
C ALA A 113 -1.62 8.07 -9.65
N PHE A 114 -0.63 8.63 -8.95
CA PHE A 114 -0.69 9.95 -8.34
C PHE A 114 0.61 10.70 -8.57
N GLN A 115 0.56 12.03 -8.55
CA GLN A 115 1.75 12.86 -8.65
C GLN A 115 2.19 13.30 -7.26
N VAL A 116 3.50 13.33 -7.05
CA VAL A 116 4.10 14.06 -5.93
C VAL A 116 4.26 15.51 -6.38
N ILE A 117 3.68 16.44 -5.63
CA ILE A 117 3.90 17.89 -5.79
C ILE A 117 4.87 18.35 -4.70
N GLY A 118 5.85 19.17 -5.09
CA GLY A 118 6.82 19.77 -4.18
C GLY A 118 6.34 21.07 -3.56
#